data_AF-A0A497SKU3-F1
#
_entry.id   AF-A0A497SKU3-F1
#
_cell.length_a   1.000
_cell.length_b   1.000
_cell.length_c   1.000
_cell.angle_alpha   90.00
_cell.angle_beta   90.00
_cell.angle_gamma   90.00
#
_symmetry.space_group_name_H-M   'P 1'
#
loop_
_entity.id
_entity.type
_entity.pdbx_description
1 polymer ?
#
loop_
_entity_poly.entity_id
_entity_poly.type
_entity_poly.pdbx_seq_one_letter_code
_entity_poly.pdbx_strand_id
1 'polypeptide(L)'
;ASLKPVLESILEYKKHNIWIELTSLIIPGHNDSKRWIKHISSWIKTNLGEETPLHLSRFHPDYKFLDLEPTKIQVLKDLFREAKKNLKYVYIGNVSEPEYQSTFCSSCGNLIIKRNGSEVDFEHLKCRKCNALLEGTFD
;
A
#
# COMPACT_ATOMS: atom_id res chain seq x y z
N ALA A 1 22.54 3.19 -6.92
CA ALA A 1 22.30 1.93 -6.17
C ALA A 1 21.48 1.00 -7.05
N SER A 2 21.69 -0.33 -6.96
CA SER A 2 20.90 -1.32 -7.69
C SER A 2 19.73 -1.83 -6.85
N LEU A 3 18.67 -2.32 -7.51
CA LEU A 3 17.45 -2.81 -6.83
C LEU A 3 17.65 -4.16 -6.12
N LYS A 4 18.51 -5.03 -6.68
CA LYS A 4 18.76 -6.40 -6.19
C LYS A 4 19.03 -6.51 -4.68
N PRO A 5 19.99 -5.79 -4.08
CA PRO A 5 20.26 -5.93 -2.64
C PRO A 5 19.08 -5.53 -1.74
N VAL A 6 18.23 -4.61 -2.20
CA VAL A 6 17.02 -4.21 -1.46
C VAL A 6 16.01 -5.36 -1.46
N LEU A 7 15.78 -5.98 -2.64
CA LEU A 7 14.87 -7.12 -2.75
C LEU A 7 15.38 -8.33 -1.94
N GLU A 8 16.68 -8.61 -1.97
CA GLU A 8 17.29 -9.68 -1.16
C GLU A 8 17.10 -9.44 0.34
N SER A 9 17.23 -8.19 0.80
CA SER A 9 17.00 -7.82 2.20
C SER A 9 15.54 -8.01 2.61
N ILE A 10 14.59 -7.60 1.76
CA ILE A 10 13.15 -7.77 2.00
C ILE A 10 12.80 -9.27 2.10
N LEU A 11 13.35 -10.10 1.22
CA LEU A 11 13.15 -11.55 1.26
C LEU A 11 13.73 -12.15 2.54
N GLU A 12 14.89 -11.68 2.98
CA GLU A 12 15.50 -12.15 4.23
C GLU A 12 14.63 -11.79 5.44
N TYR A 13 14.17 -10.54 5.56
CA TYR A 13 13.25 -10.14 6.63
C TYR A 13 11.97 -10.97 6.67
N LYS A 14 11.40 -11.31 5.49
CA LYS A 14 10.21 -12.17 5.41
C LYS A 14 10.49 -13.58 5.95
N LYS A 15 11.67 -14.16 5.69
CA LYS A 15 12.06 -15.49 6.25
C LYS A 15 12.13 -15.48 7.77
N HIS A 16 12.46 -14.34 8.39
CA HIS A 16 12.51 -14.17 9.84
C HIS A 16 11.16 -13.71 10.43
N ASN A 17 10.06 -13.84 9.68
CA ASN A 17 8.70 -13.46 10.11
C ASN A 17 8.57 -11.99 10.52
N ILE A 18 9.41 -11.10 9.99
CA ILE A 18 9.33 -9.67 10.25
C ILE A 18 8.20 -9.08 9.39
N TRP A 19 7.37 -8.22 9.98
CA TRP A 19 6.36 -7.46 9.24
C TRP A 19 7.01 -6.46 8.30
N ILE A 20 6.57 -6.44 7.05
CA ILE A 20 7.10 -5.55 6.03
C ILE A 20 5.94 -4.81 5.39
N GLU A 21 6.11 -3.51 5.24
CA GLU A 21 5.24 -2.68 4.43
C GLU A 21 6.08 -1.98 3.36
N LEU A 22 5.56 -1.88 2.15
CA LEU A 22 6.26 -1.27 1.03
C LEU A 22 5.59 0.03 0.64
N THR A 23 6.38 1.08 0.40
CA THR A 23 5.88 2.37 -0.08
C THR A 23 6.53 2.72 -1.40
N SER A 24 5.73 3.20 -2.36
CA SER A 24 6.22 3.76 -3.61
C SER A 24 5.64 5.16 -3.83
N LEU A 25 6.52 6.13 -4.04
CA LEU A 25 6.15 7.45 -4.53
C LEU A 25 5.82 7.32 -6.01
N ILE A 26 4.58 7.63 -6.40
CA ILE A 26 4.12 7.52 -7.79
C ILE A 26 4.39 8.84 -8.49
N ILE A 27 5.31 8.82 -9.45
CA ILE A 27 5.79 9.99 -10.19
C ILE A 27 5.29 9.89 -11.65
N PRO A 28 4.68 10.96 -12.20
CA PRO A 28 4.12 10.92 -13.55
C PRO A 28 5.18 10.58 -14.61
N GLY A 29 4.87 9.67 -15.52
CA GLY A 29 5.78 9.24 -16.59
C GLY A 29 6.91 8.29 -16.17
N HIS A 30 7.05 7.98 -14.87
CA HIS A 30 8.11 7.08 -14.37
C HIS A 30 7.55 5.72 -13.89
N ASN A 31 6.59 5.74 -12.98
CA ASN A 31 6.04 4.54 -12.34
C ASN A 31 4.52 4.61 -12.12
N ASP A 32 3.83 5.31 -13.01
CA ASP A 32 2.39 5.60 -12.95
C ASP A 32 1.55 4.75 -13.93
N SER A 33 2.13 3.68 -14.48
CA SER A 33 1.45 2.82 -15.46
C SER A 33 0.83 1.56 -14.84
N LYS A 34 -0.27 1.08 -15.45
CA LYS A 34 -0.91 -0.20 -15.08
C LYS A 34 0.07 -1.39 -15.18
N ARG A 35 0.97 -1.37 -16.17
CA ARG A 35 1.99 -2.41 -16.34
C ARG A 35 2.93 -2.46 -15.14
N TRP A 36 3.38 -1.30 -14.67
CA TRP A 36 4.27 -1.19 -13.53
C TRP A 36 3.63 -1.72 -12.25
N ILE A 37 2.42 -1.27 -11.92
CA ILE A 37 1.75 -1.70 -10.68
C ILE A 37 1.38 -3.19 -10.70
N LYS A 38 1.03 -3.75 -11.87
CA LYS A 38 0.76 -5.18 -12.01
C LYS A 38 2.01 -6.02 -11.75
N HIS A 39 3.18 -5.55 -12.24
CA HIS A 39 4.46 -6.22 -12.00
C HIS A 39 4.82 -6.24 -10.51
N ILE A 40 4.80 -5.08 -9.84
CA ILE A 40 5.19 -5.00 -8.42
C ILE A 40 4.18 -5.72 -7.51
N SER A 41 2.87 -5.55 -7.72
CA SER A 41 1.86 -6.23 -6.89
C SER A 41 1.88 -7.75 -7.05
N SER A 42 2.17 -8.26 -8.26
CA SER A 42 2.37 -9.70 -8.47
C SER A 42 3.65 -10.18 -7.78
N TRP A 43 4.74 -9.42 -7.85
CA TRP A 43 5.98 -9.78 -7.17
C TRP A 43 5.78 -9.84 -5.65
N ILE A 44 5.10 -8.84 -5.07
CA ILE A 44 4.75 -8.81 -3.63
C ILE A 44 3.92 -10.03 -3.27
N LYS A 45 2.83 -10.31 -4.01
CA LYS A 45 1.98 -11.46 -3.76
C LYS A 45 2.77 -12.78 -3.76
N THR A 46 3.63 -12.98 -4.76
CA THR A 46 4.40 -14.23 -4.92
C THR A 46 5.48 -14.40 -3.86
N ASN A 47 6.16 -13.31 -3.47
CA ASN A 47 7.37 -13.40 -2.65
C ASN A 47 7.13 -13.08 -1.17
N LEU A 48 6.15 -12.22 -0.88
CA LEU A 48 5.88 -11.68 0.46
C LEU A 48 4.48 -12.02 0.96
N GLY A 49 3.59 -12.51 0.11
CA GLY A 49 2.19 -12.82 0.46
C GLY A 49 1.23 -11.66 0.18
N GLU A 50 -0.03 -12.00 -0.06
CA GLU A 50 -1.09 -11.02 -0.39
C GLU A 50 -1.49 -10.13 0.79
N GLU A 51 -1.11 -10.50 2.01
CA GLU A 51 -1.28 -9.73 3.24
C GLU A 51 -0.26 -8.59 3.39
N THR A 52 0.78 -8.53 2.55
CA THR A 52 1.81 -7.47 2.62
C THR A 52 1.24 -6.12 2.17
N PRO A 53 1.25 -5.08 3.02
CA PRO A 53 0.78 -3.75 2.66
C PRO A 53 1.61 -3.05 1.58
N LEU A 54 0.91 -2.45 0.62
CA LEU A 54 1.49 -1.55 -0.38
C LEU A 54 0.90 -0.14 -0.27
N HIS A 55 1.75 0.85 -0.05
CA HIS A 55 1.40 2.27 -0.01
C HIS A 55 1.78 2.95 -1.32
N LEU A 56 0.80 3.57 -1.98
CA LEU A 56 0.98 4.41 -3.16
C LEU A 56 0.94 5.87 -2.71
N SER A 57 2.10 6.49 -2.60
CA SER A 57 2.20 7.88 -2.14
C SER A 57 2.11 8.85 -3.32
N ARG A 58 1.27 9.88 -3.20
CA ARG A 58 1.16 10.93 -4.20
C ARG A 58 2.44 11.76 -4.26
N PHE A 59 2.97 11.92 -5.46
CA PHE A 59 4.03 12.87 -5.77
C PHE A 59 3.51 14.31 -5.82
N HIS A 60 4.29 15.20 -5.22
CA HIS A 60 4.19 16.65 -5.33
C HIS A 60 5.51 17.20 -5.90
N PRO A 61 5.48 18.20 -6.79
CA PRO A 61 6.69 18.78 -7.38
C PRO A 61 7.50 19.53 -6.32
N ASP A 62 8.55 18.87 -5.83
CA ASP A 62 9.43 19.39 -4.79
C ASP A 62 10.90 19.18 -5.16
N TYR A 63 11.75 20.04 -4.62
CA TYR A 63 13.21 19.99 -4.72
C TYR A 63 13.78 19.93 -6.15
N LYS A 64 13.97 18.74 -6.72
CA LYS A 64 14.65 18.52 -8.02
C LYS A 64 13.69 18.23 -9.19
N PHE A 65 12.42 17.98 -8.91
CA PHE A 65 11.41 17.62 -9.90
C PHE A 65 10.31 18.70 -9.93
N LEU A 66 10.73 19.95 -10.15
CA LEU A 66 9.83 21.11 -10.18
C LEU A 66 9.14 21.30 -11.54
N ASP A 67 9.59 20.57 -12.56
CA ASP A 67 9.10 20.58 -13.94
C ASP A 67 7.97 19.58 -14.20
N LEU A 68 7.69 18.70 -13.23
CA LEU A 68 6.58 17.76 -13.29
C LEU A 68 5.34 18.32 -12.58
N GLU A 69 4.17 17.86 -12.99
CA GLU A 69 2.92 18.10 -12.26
C GLU A 69 2.76 17.11 -11.09
N PRO A 70 1.99 17.43 -10.03
CA PRO A 70 1.62 16.45 -9.02
C PRO A 70 0.90 15.26 -9.65
N THR A 71 1.12 14.05 -9.11
CA THR A 71 0.40 12.87 -9.61
C THR A 71 -1.10 13.05 -9.44
N LYS A 72 -1.85 12.90 -10.54
CA LYS A 72 -3.30 13.02 -10.52
C LYS A 72 -3.90 11.95 -9.62
N ILE A 73 -4.82 12.34 -8.74
CA ILE A 73 -5.49 11.41 -7.82
C ILE A 73 -6.16 10.25 -8.57
N GLN A 74 -6.74 10.52 -9.75
CA GLN A 74 -7.36 9.47 -10.57
C GLN A 74 -6.36 8.38 -10.98
N VAL A 75 -5.10 8.73 -11.26
CA VAL A 75 -4.05 7.76 -11.57
C VAL A 75 -3.79 6.87 -10.36
N LEU A 76 -3.66 7.44 -9.15
CA LEU A 76 -3.50 6.67 -7.93
C LEU A 76 -4.67 5.70 -7.69
N LYS A 77 -5.92 6.15 -7.92
CA LYS A 77 -7.12 5.31 -7.80
C LYS A 77 -7.11 4.16 -8.82
N ASP A 78 -6.61 4.39 -10.04
CA ASP A 78 -6.46 3.34 -11.05
C ASP A 78 -5.40 2.30 -10.65
N LEU A 79 -4.26 2.75 -10.14
CA LEU A 79 -3.20 1.86 -9.65
C LEU A 79 -3.65 1.08 -8.42
N PHE A 80 -4.35 1.72 -7.48
CA PHE A 80 -4.96 1.08 -6.32
C PHE A 80 -5.86 -0.08 -6.74
N ARG A 81 -6.79 0.16 -7.69
CA ARG A 81 -7.71 -0.87 -8.18
C ARG A 81 -6.99 -2.04 -8.84
N GLU A 82 -5.90 -1.78 -9.56
CA GLU A 82 -5.09 -2.85 -10.17
C GLU A 82 -4.33 -3.66 -9.12
N ALA A 83 -3.69 -2.99 -8.15
CA ALA A 83 -2.94 -3.64 -7.07
C ALA A 83 -3.85 -4.48 -6.15
N LYS A 84 -5.07 -4.01 -5.86
CA LYS A 84 -6.07 -4.71 -5.04
C LYS A 84 -6.52 -6.05 -5.61
N LYS A 85 -6.24 -6.35 -6.89
CA LYS A 85 -6.46 -7.68 -7.48
C LYS A 85 -5.48 -8.73 -6.95
N ASN A 86 -4.31 -8.29 -6.47
CA ASN A 86 -3.24 -9.15 -5.97
C ASN A 86 -3.05 -9.04 -4.46
N LEU A 87 -3.37 -7.90 -3.85
CA LEU A 87 -3.06 -7.59 -2.47
C LEU A 87 -4.32 -7.24 -1.65
N LYS A 88 -4.37 -7.73 -0.42
CA LYS A 88 -5.42 -7.42 0.56
C LYS A 88 -5.36 -5.97 1.01
N TYR A 89 -4.16 -5.42 1.16
CA TYR A 89 -3.93 -4.08 1.69
C TYR A 89 -3.18 -3.22 0.68
N VAL A 90 -3.88 -2.19 0.19
CA VAL A 90 -3.30 -1.15 -0.65
C VAL A 90 -3.80 0.16 -0.09
N TYR A 91 -2.92 1.16 0.00
CA TYR A 91 -3.25 2.46 0.54
C TYR A 91 -2.84 3.57 -0.42
N ILE A 92 -3.56 4.69 -0.41
CA ILE A 92 -3.14 5.92 -1.09
C ILE A 92 -2.80 6.96 -0.02
N GLY A 93 -1.55 7.41 -0.02
CA GLY A 93 -1.05 8.45 0.87
C GLY A 93 -0.92 9.81 0.19
N ASN A 94 -0.63 10.85 0.97
CA ASN A 94 -0.48 12.24 0.50
C ASN A 94 -1.72 12.76 -0.27
N VAL A 95 -2.91 12.35 0.18
CA VAL A 95 -4.20 12.79 -0.34
C VAL A 95 -5.18 12.99 0.82
N SER A 96 -6.19 13.83 0.63
CA SER A 96 -7.29 14.02 1.58
C SER A 96 -8.46 13.10 1.25
N GLU A 97 -8.21 11.79 1.11
CA GLU A 97 -9.20 10.78 0.72
C GLU A 97 -9.21 9.61 1.75
N PRO A 98 -10.01 9.72 2.83
CA PRO A 98 -10.02 8.76 3.95
C PRO A 98 -10.28 7.30 3.55
N GLU A 99 -11.09 7.09 2.51
CA GLU A 99 -11.42 5.76 2.00
C GLU A 99 -10.18 4.97 1.58
N TYR A 100 -9.17 5.62 1.00
CA TYR A 100 -7.95 4.94 0.53
C TYR A 100 -6.84 4.89 1.58
N GLN A 101 -7.03 5.52 2.74
CA GLN A 101 -6.08 5.50 3.87
C GLN A 101 -6.52 4.52 4.96
N SER A 102 -7.81 4.18 4.97
CA SER A 102 -8.41 3.34 6.00
C SER A 102 -8.18 1.85 5.75
N THR A 103 -8.12 1.07 6.82
CA THR A 103 -7.99 -0.40 6.76
C THR A 103 -9.35 -1.05 6.83
N PHE A 104 -9.67 -1.86 5.82
CA PHE A 104 -10.88 -2.68 5.76
C PHE A 104 -10.52 -4.15 5.98
N CYS A 105 -11.45 -4.90 6.57
CA CYS A 105 -11.33 -6.33 6.76
C CYS A 105 -11.15 -7.04 5.42
N SER A 106 -10.07 -7.82 5.28
CA SER A 106 -9.77 -8.61 4.09
C SER A 106 -10.83 -9.69 3.81
N SER A 107 -11.53 -10.17 4.84
CA SER A 107 -12.55 -11.23 4.72
C SER A 107 -13.94 -10.72 4.35
N CYS A 108 -14.37 -9.57 4.88
CA CYS A 108 -15.77 -9.11 4.74
C CYS A 108 -15.93 -7.64 4.33
N GLY A 109 -14.84 -6.91 4.13
CA GLY A 109 -14.84 -5.51 3.69
C GLY A 109 -15.31 -4.48 4.73
N ASN A 110 -15.55 -4.88 5.99
CA ASN A 110 -15.95 -3.93 7.03
C ASN A 110 -14.76 -3.05 7.44
N LEU A 111 -14.99 -1.76 7.66
CA LEU A 111 -13.99 -0.85 8.20
C LEU A 111 -13.48 -1.34 9.58
N ILE A 112 -12.16 -1.38 9.76
CA ILE A 112 -11.51 -1.72 11.04
C ILE A 112 -10.78 -0.52 11.61
N ILE A 113 -9.97 0.16 10.78
CA ILE A 113 -9.22 1.35 11.18
C ILE A 113 -9.60 2.47 10.23
N LYS A 114 -10.25 3.51 10.75
CA LYS A 114 -10.55 4.73 10.02
C LYS A 114 -9.34 5.66 10.11
N ARG A 115 -8.90 6.19 8.96
CA ARG A 115 -7.82 7.19 8.90
C ARG A 115 -8.25 8.41 8.11
N ASN A 116 -7.93 9.58 8.63
CA ASN A 116 -8.13 10.87 7.96
C ASN A 116 -6.93 11.78 8.24
N GLY A 117 -5.90 11.68 7.40
CA GLY A 117 -4.62 12.34 7.69
C GLY A 117 -3.98 11.79 8.96
N SER A 118 -3.72 12.66 9.94
CA SER A 118 -3.15 12.26 11.23
C SER A 118 -4.18 11.69 12.22
N GLU A 119 -5.47 11.81 11.92
CA GLU A 119 -6.53 11.24 12.75
C GLU A 119 -6.67 9.74 12.48
N VAL A 120 -6.59 8.93 13.54
CA VAL A 120 -6.74 7.48 13.49
C VAL A 120 -7.77 7.06 14.52
N ASP A 121 -8.79 6.32 14.07
CA ASP A 121 -9.88 5.82 14.90
C ASP A 121 -10.07 4.32 14.68
N PHE A 122 -9.92 3.56 15.77
CA PHE A 122 -10.16 2.12 15.85
C PHE A 122 -10.39 1.72 17.31
N GLU A 123 -11.21 0.69 17.54
CA GLU A 123 -11.40 0.14 18.88
C GLU A 123 -10.60 -1.15 19.09
N HIS A 124 -10.61 -2.04 18.09
CA HIS A 124 -10.00 -3.37 18.18
C HIS A 124 -9.31 -3.73 16.86
N LEU A 125 -8.24 -4.54 16.94
CA LEU A 125 -7.54 -5.08 15.77
C LEU A 125 -8.19 -6.37 15.22
N LYS A 126 -9.49 -6.54 15.49
CA LYS A 126 -10.32 -7.65 15.03
C LYS A 126 -11.58 -7.09 14.39
N CYS A 127 -12.00 -7.65 13.26
CA CYS A 127 -13.22 -7.26 12.59
C CYS A 127 -14.45 -7.59 13.46
N ARG A 128 -15.24 -6.59 13.83
CA ARG A 128 -16.47 -6.79 14.63
C ARG A 128 -17.58 -7.54 13.88
N LYS A 129 -17.56 -7.50 12.55
CA LYS A 129 -18.59 -8.12 11.72
C LYS A 129 -18.36 -9.62 11.52
N CYS A 130 -17.13 -10.04 11.27
CA CYS A 130 -16.82 -11.43 10.91
C CYS A 130 -15.76 -12.10 11.80
N ASN A 131 -15.29 -11.42 12.85
CA ASN A 131 -14.29 -11.91 13.80
C ASN A 131 -12.90 -12.23 13.21
N ALA A 132 -12.61 -11.86 11.97
CA ALA A 132 -11.27 -12.01 11.41
C ALA A 132 -10.27 -11.11 12.18
N LEU A 133 -9.15 -11.68 12.59
CA LEU A 133 -8.02 -10.92 13.13
C LEU A 133 -7.37 -10.13 11.98
N LEU A 134 -6.95 -8.89 12.26
CA LEU A 134 -6.21 -8.10 11.27
C LEU A 134 -4.79 -8.67 11.12
N GLU A 135 -4.40 -8.98 9.89
CA GLU A 135 -3.02 -9.33 9.56
C GLU A 135 -2.05 -8.21 9.97
N GLY A 136 -0.85 -8.57 10.45
CA GLY A 136 0.13 -7.61 10.98
C GLY A 136 -0.05 -7.28 12.47
N THR A 137 -0.76 -8.13 13.21
CA THR A 137 -0.83 -8.11 14.67
C THR A 137 0.18 -9.13 15.26
N PHE A 138 0.87 -8.74 16.33
CA PHE A 138 1.92 -9.54 17.00
C PHE A 138 1.67 -9.52 18.51
N ASP A 139 2.06 -10.58 19.20
CA ASP A 139 1.97 -10.73 20.67
C ASP A 139 3.07 -9.99 21.42
#